data_AF-A0A1Q5RIM7-F1
#
_entry.id   AF-A0A1Q5RIM7-F1
#
_cell.length_a   1.000
_cell.length_b   1.000
_cell.length_c   1.000
_cell.angle_alpha   90.00
_cell.angle_beta   90.00
_cell.angle_gamma   90.00
#
_symmetry.space_group_name_H-M   'P 1'
#
loop_
_entity.id
_entity.type
_entity.pdbx_description
1 polymer ?
#
loop_
_entity_poly.entity_id
_entity_poly.type
_entity_poly.pdbx_seq_one_letter_code
_entity_poly.pdbx_strand_id
1 'polypeptide(L)'
;MPKPSNWMPRAVVAAFATCIFVSSVPAQQAPMVRIRGTIESVDGNMLGIKTREGSDVKVRMTDNVAVFAVVKTSLSEVKEGSYIGVTGMPEPDGTQKAIAVHIFPENQRGAAEGFRPWDARANSTMTNATVAQTVKGTDGQNILVKYKDGEKKVVVPPDTPVVTFIASDKSEIKPGAKLIIFGAAKKDDGSLEANRVNVGRDGVTPPM
;
A
#
# COMPACT_ATOMS: atom_id res chain seq x y z
N MET A 1 -66.75 -20.11 61.65
CA MET A 1 -67.34 -21.25 60.90
C MET A 1 -68.64 -20.75 60.30
N PRO A 2 -68.92 -20.91 59.00
CA PRO A 2 -68.56 -22.04 58.13
C PRO A 2 -67.61 -21.70 56.96
N LYS A 3 -66.94 -22.74 56.44
CA LYS A 3 -66.22 -22.89 55.14
C LYS A 3 -67.21 -23.52 54.12
N PRO A 4 -67.02 -23.57 52.77
CA PRO A 4 -65.74 -23.93 52.13
C PRO A 4 -65.41 -23.38 50.71
N SER A 5 -64.13 -23.60 50.37
CA SER A 5 -63.46 -23.89 49.08
C SER A 5 -64.12 -23.58 47.71
N ASN A 6 -63.36 -22.95 46.81
CA ASN A 6 -62.85 -23.67 45.62
C ASN A 6 -61.74 -22.93 44.84
N TRP A 7 -60.69 -23.69 44.55
CA TRP A 7 -59.94 -23.83 43.28
C TRP A 7 -59.38 -22.58 42.56
N MET A 8 -58.06 -22.46 42.58
CA MET A 8 -57.25 -21.76 41.57
C MET A 8 -57.37 -22.46 40.19
N PRO A 9 -57.08 -21.73 39.10
CA PRO A 9 -55.74 -21.90 38.55
C PRO A 9 -55.02 -20.57 38.29
N ARG A 10 -53.73 -20.60 38.62
CA ARG A 10 -52.73 -19.58 38.27
C ARG A 10 -52.61 -19.46 36.76
N ALA A 11 -52.88 -18.29 36.21
CA ALA A 11 -52.41 -17.91 34.88
C ALA A 11 -51.14 -17.07 35.06
N VAL A 12 -49.98 -17.73 35.05
CA VAL A 12 -48.68 -17.04 34.89
C VAL A 12 -48.43 -16.95 33.39
N VAL A 13 -48.65 -15.77 32.83
CA VAL A 13 -48.26 -15.46 31.44
C VAL A 13 -46.75 -15.21 31.44
N ALA A 14 -45.98 -16.21 31.00
CA ALA A 14 -44.56 -16.05 30.75
C ALA A 14 -44.36 -15.44 29.36
N ALA A 15 -44.10 -14.13 29.31
CA ALA A 15 -43.71 -13.45 28.08
C ALA A 15 -42.26 -13.82 27.72
N PHE A 16 -42.08 -14.59 26.64
CA PHE A 16 -40.78 -14.82 26.02
C PHE A 16 -40.32 -13.52 25.33
N ALA A 17 -39.38 -12.80 25.95
CA ALA A 17 -38.68 -11.70 25.30
C ALA A 17 -37.63 -12.28 24.34
N THR A 18 -37.91 -12.25 23.04
CA THR A 18 -36.94 -12.60 21.99
C THR A 18 -35.92 -11.47 21.86
N CYS A 19 -34.75 -11.63 22.48
CA CYS A 19 -33.60 -10.76 22.24
C CYS A 19 -33.08 -11.00 20.81
N ILE A 20 -33.37 -10.07 19.89
CA ILE A 20 -32.72 -10.01 18.58
C ILE A 20 -31.30 -9.48 18.83
N PHE A 21 -30.32 -10.39 18.89
CA PHE A 21 -28.91 -10.00 18.84
C PHE A 21 -28.57 -9.58 17.42
N VAL A 22 -28.55 -8.28 17.16
CA VAL A 22 -28.00 -7.73 15.91
C VAL A 22 -26.49 -7.94 15.97
N SER A 23 -26.00 -8.99 15.29
CA SER A 23 -24.57 -9.21 15.13
C SER A 23 -24.06 -8.15 14.14
N SER A 24 -23.35 -7.15 14.64
CA SER A 24 -22.58 -6.26 13.78
C SER A 24 -21.42 -7.06 13.18
N VAL A 25 -21.62 -7.57 11.97
CA VAL A 25 -20.53 -8.18 11.19
C VAL A 25 -19.53 -7.06 10.91
N PRO A 26 -18.26 -7.15 11.35
CA PRO A 26 -17.26 -6.18 10.96
C PRO A 26 -17.15 -6.20 9.43
N ALA A 27 -17.29 -5.03 8.80
CA ALA A 27 -17.11 -4.90 7.36
C ALA A 27 -15.69 -5.36 7.01
N GLN A 28 -15.58 -6.55 6.40
CA GLN A 28 -14.31 -7.10 5.95
C GLN A 28 -13.74 -6.14 4.92
N GLN A 29 -12.65 -5.47 5.27
CA GLN A 29 -11.99 -4.55 4.37
C GLN A 29 -11.48 -5.35 3.17
N ALA A 30 -11.95 -5.00 1.97
CA ALA A 30 -11.61 -5.68 0.72
C ALA A 30 -10.10 -5.91 0.64
N PRO A 31 -9.63 -7.14 0.35
CA PRO A 31 -8.21 -7.42 0.30
C PRO A 31 -7.55 -6.52 -0.75
N MET A 32 -6.52 -5.80 -0.33
CA MET A 32 -5.75 -4.94 -1.22
C MET A 32 -4.70 -5.76 -1.96
N VAL A 33 -4.68 -5.65 -3.28
CA VAL A 33 -3.69 -6.30 -4.14
C VAL A 33 -2.76 -5.27 -4.79
N ARG A 34 -1.49 -5.61 -4.88
CA ARG A 34 -0.49 -4.78 -5.56
C ARG A 34 -0.40 -5.19 -7.01
N ILE A 35 -0.34 -4.22 -7.92
CA ILE A 35 -0.29 -4.47 -9.35
C ILE A 35 0.87 -3.67 -9.93
N ARG A 36 1.79 -4.35 -10.61
CA ARG A 36 2.85 -3.75 -11.42
C ARG A 36 2.68 -4.22 -12.84
N GLY A 37 2.83 -3.33 -13.82
CA GLY A 37 2.60 -3.73 -15.19
C GLY A 37 2.77 -2.61 -16.19
N THR A 38 2.36 -2.91 -17.41
CA THR A 38 2.27 -1.97 -18.53
C THR A 38 0.79 -1.76 -18.84
N ILE A 39 0.39 -0.49 -19.01
CA ILE A 39 -0.95 -0.16 -19.48
C ILE A 39 -1.06 -0.60 -20.92
N GLU A 40 -1.97 -1.52 -21.23
CA GLU A 40 -2.26 -1.94 -22.60
C GLU A 40 -3.41 -1.13 -23.19
N SER A 41 -4.41 -0.78 -22.38
CA SER A 41 -5.57 -0.02 -22.82
C SER A 41 -6.15 0.87 -21.72
N VAL A 42 -6.82 1.93 -22.15
CA VAL A 42 -7.56 2.86 -21.30
C VAL A 42 -8.92 3.09 -21.94
N ASP A 43 -9.99 2.64 -21.28
CA ASP A 43 -11.38 2.81 -21.71
C ASP A 43 -12.17 3.54 -20.61
N GLY A 44 -12.26 4.85 -20.73
CA GLY A 44 -12.79 5.71 -19.67
C GLY A 44 -12.03 5.53 -18.35
N ASN A 45 -12.70 4.96 -17.35
CA ASN A 45 -12.09 4.65 -16.05
C ASN A 45 -11.58 3.21 -15.95
N MET A 46 -11.63 2.40 -17.00
CA MET A 46 -11.14 1.03 -16.99
C MET A 46 -9.72 0.94 -17.57
N LEU A 47 -8.78 0.41 -16.79
CA LEU A 47 -7.42 0.11 -17.22
C LEU A 47 -7.30 -1.36 -17.60
N GLY A 48 -6.81 -1.65 -18.80
CA GLY A 48 -6.23 -2.95 -19.15
C GLY A 48 -4.73 -2.94 -18.87
N ILE A 49 -4.24 -3.87 -18.05
CA ILE A 49 -2.86 -3.90 -17.59
C ILE A 49 -2.27 -5.29 -17.86
N LYS A 50 -1.14 -5.33 -18.58
CA LYS A 50 -0.25 -6.49 -18.60
C LYS A 50 0.57 -6.48 -17.34
N THR A 51 0.32 -7.40 -16.42
CA THR A 51 1.11 -7.47 -15.19
C THR A 51 2.54 -7.89 -15.48
N ARG A 52 3.46 -7.55 -14.58
CA ARG A 52 4.87 -7.96 -14.65
C ARG A 52 4.99 -9.49 -14.69
N GLU A 53 4.05 -10.20 -14.07
CA GLU A 53 3.97 -11.66 -14.02
C GLU A 53 3.40 -12.26 -15.31
N GLY A 54 2.98 -11.45 -16.28
CA GLY A 54 2.51 -11.86 -17.60
C GLY A 54 1.00 -12.04 -17.73
N SER A 55 0.23 -11.82 -16.66
CA SER A 55 -1.23 -11.92 -16.66
C SER A 55 -1.87 -10.62 -17.18
N ASP A 56 -3.07 -10.73 -17.76
CA ASP A 56 -3.88 -9.59 -18.14
C ASP A 56 -4.90 -9.29 -17.05
N VAL A 57 -4.93 -8.06 -16.53
CA VAL A 57 -5.87 -7.64 -15.49
C VAL A 57 -6.60 -6.37 -15.88
N LYS A 58 -7.87 -6.28 -15.46
CA LYS A 58 -8.68 -5.08 -15.59
C LYS A 58 -8.82 -4.41 -14.23
N VAL A 59 -8.58 -3.10 -14.18
CA VAL A 59 -8.71 -2.31 -12.95
C VAL A 59 -9.56 -1.08 -13.22
N ARG A 60 -10.67 -0.94 -12.50
CA ARG A 60 -11.49 0.26 -12.51
C ARG A 60 -10.82 1.34 -11.66
N MET A 61 -10.62 2.51 -12.21
CA MET A 61 -10.24 3.71 -11.47
C MET A 61 -11.49 4.34 -10.85
N THR A 62 -11.38 4.86 -9.63
CA THR A 62 -12.44 5.71 -9.06
C THR A 62 -12.53 7.02 -9.85
N ASP A 63 -13.67 7.70 -9.76
CA ASP A 63 -13.87 8.97 -10.49
C ASP A 63 -12.89 10.05 -10.02
N ASN A 64 -12.56 10.04 -8.73
CA ASN A 64 -11.58 10.92 -8.08
C ASN A 64 -10.18 10.29 -7.93
N VAL A 65 -9.80 9.37 -8.81
CA VAL A 65 -8.50 8.68 -8.75
C VAL A 65 -7.35 9.68 -8.62
N ALA A 66 -6.49 9.46 -7.62
CA ALA A 66 -5.25 10.23 -7.47
C ALA A 66 -4.18 9.66 -8.40
N VAL A 67 -3.66 10.49 -9.30
CA VAL A 67 -2.61 10.09 -10.24
C VAL A 67 -1.29 10.71 -9.81
N PHE A 68 -0.23 9.91 -9.78
CA PHE A 68 1.12 10.37 -9.51
C PHE A 68 2.05 9.93 -10.62
N ALA A 69 2.81 10.87 -11.17
CA ALA A 69 3.95 10.53 -12.01
C ALA A 69 5.12 10.08 -11.14
N VAL A 70 5.69 8.93 -11.45
CA VAL A 70 6.96 8.44 -10.90
C VAL A 70 8.07 8.94 -11.83
N VAL A 71 8.90 9.82 -11.30
CA VAL A 71 10.00 10.46 -12.05
C VAL A 71 11.34 10.11 -11.43
N LYS A 72 12.40 10.08 -12.25
CA LYS A 72 13.77 9.94 -11.74
C LYS A 72 14.15 11.14 -10.88
N THR A 73 14.90 10.88 -9.82
CA THR A 73 15.62 11.89 -9.04
C THR A 73 16.99 11.34 -8.67
N SER A 74 17.74 12.03 -7.82
CA SER A 74 19.07 11.64 -7.39
C SER A 74 19.13 11.31 -5.91
N LEU A 75 20.11 10.48 -5.54
CA LEU A 75 20.42 10.17 -4.15
C LEU A 75 20.83 11.42 -3.34
N SER A 76 21.36 12.45 -4.01
CA SER A 76 21.66 13.74 -3.38
C SER A 76 20.43 14.48 -2.84
N GLU A 77 19.23 14.14 -3.31
CA GLU A 77 17.98 14.67 -2.76
C GLU A 77 17.53 13.95 -1.48
N VAL A 78 18.18 12.84 -1.11
CA VAL A 78 17.94 12.18 0.17
C VAL A 78 18.74 12.89 1.25
N LYS A 79 18.04 13.71 2.03
CA LYS A 79 18.60 14.55 3.09
C LYS A 79 18.14 14.06 4.45
N GLU A 80 18.82 14.49 5.51
CA GLU A 80 18.30 14.30 6.86
C GLU A 80 16.90 14.93 6.97
N GLY A 81 15.97 14.20 7.60
CA GLY A 81 14.56 14.57 7.67
C GLY A 81 13.70 14.14 6.47
N SER A 82 14.28 13.76 5.33
CA SER A 82 13.51 13.24 4.19
C SER A 82 12.71 12.00 4.61
N TYR A 83 11.46 11.90 4.15
CA TYR A 83 10.66 10.68 4.27
C TYR A 83 10.84 9.83 3.01
N ILE A 84 11.42 8.63 3.17
CA ILE A 84 11.77 7.77 2.04
C ILE A 84 11.18 6.38 2.21
N GLY A 85 10.93 5.71 1.10
CA GLY A 85 10.74 4.28 1.04
C GLY A 85 11.95 3.60 0.40
N VAL A 86 12.48 2.59 1.09
CA VAL A 86 13.62 1.79 0.64
C VAL A 86 13.12 0.39 0.34
N THR A 87 13.20 0.00 -0.93
CA THR A 87 13.09 -1.41 -1.32
C THR A 87 14.45 -2.04 -1.11
N GLY A 88 14.54 -3.02 -0.21
CA GLY A 88 15.80 -3.57 0.26
C GLY A 88 15.89 -5.09 0.13
N MET A 89 17.13 -5.57 0.08
CA MET A 89 17.48 -6.96 0.37
C MET A 89 18.10 -7.02 1.76
N PRO A 90 17.58 -7.85 2.68
CA PRO A 90 18.23 -8.09 3.96
C PRO A 90 19.61 -8.72 3.77
N GLU A 91 20.60 -8.21 4.49
CA GLU A 91 21.96 -8.76 4.53
C GLU A 91 22.20 -9.52 5.85
N PRO A 92 23.17 -10.45 5.91
CA PRO A 92 23.45 -11.25 7.12
C PRO A 92 23.80 -10.44 8.37
N ASP A 93 24.35 -9.23 8.18
CA ASP A 93 24.70 -8.30 9.27
C ASP A 93 23.51 -7.47 9.79
N GLY A 94 22.31 -7.71 9.24
CA GLY A 94 21.07 -7.02 9.61
C GLY A 94 20.82 -5.70 8.87
N THR A 95 21.76 -5.25 8.03
CA THR A 95 21.55 -4.09 7.16
C THR A 95 20.58 -4.41 6.03
N GLN A 96 20.09 -3.37 5.35
CA GLN A 96 19.30 -3.51 4.13
C GLN A 96 20.11 -2.95 2.96
N LYS A 97 20.40 -3.77 1.95
CA LYS A 97 20.98 -3.32 0.69
C LYS A 97 19.87 -2.82 -0.22
N ALA A 98 19.86 -1.52 -0.52
CA ALA A 98 18.80 -0.90 -1.31
C ALA A 98 18.88 -1.31 -2.78
N ILE A 99 17.77 -1.82 -3.30
CA ILE A 99 17.58 -2.07 -4.74
C ILE A 99 16.75 -0.98 -5.42
N ALA A 100 16.02 -0.17 -4.63
CA ALA A 100 15.36 1.04 -5.08
C ALA A 100 15.12 1.98 -3.89
N VAL A 101 15.17 3.29 -4.14
CA VAL A 101 14.76 4.31 -3.18
C VAL A 101 13.69 5.19 -3.83
N HIS A 102 12.63 5.51 -3.09
CA HIS A 102 11.71 6.56 -3.48
C HIS A 102 11.59 7.60 -2.39
N ILE A 103 11.59 8.87 -2.79
CA ILE A 103 11.40 10.01 -1.89
C ILE A 103 9.93 10.39 -1.93
N PHE A 104 9.26 10.31 -0.79
CA PHE A 104 7.88 10.77 -0.67
C PHE A 104 7.84 12.31 -0.66
N PRO A 105 6.88 12.91 -1.38
CA PRO A 105 6.52 14.30 -1.12
C PRO A 105 6.11 14.49 0.34
N GLU A 106 6.36 15.67 0.90
CA GLU A 106 6.12 15.94 2.32
C GLU A 106 4.66 15.72 2.75
N ASN A 107 3.69 16.01 1.87
CA ASN A 107 2.27 15.75 2.12
C ASN A 107 1.90 14.24 2.17
N GLN A 108 2.85 13.34 1.91
CA GLN A 108 2.72 11.90 2.07
C GLN A 108 3.60 11.35 3.20
N ARG A 109 4.16 12.20 4.07
CA ARG A 109 4.90 11.74 5.25
C ARG A 109 4.03 10.80 6.10
N GLY A 110 4.64 9.70 6.55
CA GLY A 110 3.96 8.65 7.32
C GLY A 110 3.23 7.61 6.47
N ALA A 111 3.17 7.78 5.13
CA ALA A 111 2.50 6.82 4.25
C ALA A 111 3.12 5.42 4.35
N ALA A 112 2.31 4.49 4.87
CA ALA A 112 2.71 3.11 5.12
C ALA A 112 4.05 3.02 5.88
N GLU A 113 4.22 3.82 6.94
CA GLU A 113 5.43 3.81 7.76
C GLU A 113 5.77 2.40 8.29
N GLY A 114 7.07 2.12 8.42
CA GLY A 114 7.60 0.93 9.06
C GLY A 114 8.34 0.00 8.11
N PHE A 115 8.62 -1.20 8.61
CA PHE A 115 9.37 -2.25 7.93
C PHE A 115 8.49 -3.47 7.71
N ARG A 116 8.45 -3.97 6.47
CA ARG A 116 7.60 -5.12 6.10
C ARG A 116 8.20 -5.93 4.94
N PRO A 117 7.77 -7.20 4.76
CA PRO A 117 8.03 -7.94 3.54
C PRO A 117 7.52 -7.21 2.29
N TRP A 118 8.19 -7.44 1.18
CA TRP A 118 7.89 -6.82 -0.10
C TRP A 118 8.05 -7.81 -1.25
N ASP A 119 7.37 -7.54 -2.36
CA ASP A 119 7.24 -8.44 -3.52
C ASP A 119 8.01 -7.97 -4.76
N ALA A 120 8.97 -7.06 -4.57
CA ALA A 120 9.83 -6.61 -5.67
C ALA A 120 10.73 -7.77 -6.15
N ARG A 121 11.28 -8.54 -5.21
CA ARG A 121 12.07 -9.77 -5.41
C ARG A 121 11.79 -10.76 -4.28
N ALA A 122 12.23 -12.01 -4.45
CA ALA A 122 12.18 -13.00 -3.36
C ALA A 122 12.91 -12.45 -2.12
N ASN A 123 12.28 -12.54 -0.95
CA ASN A 123 12.78 -12.04 0.34
C ASN A 123 13.05 -10.52 0.42
N SER A 124 12.61 -9.73 -0.57
CA SER A 124 12.76 -8.28 -0.51
C SER A 124 11.89 -7.67 0.59
N THR A 125 12.28 -6.49 1.05
CA THR A 125 11.59 -5.73 2.11
C THR A 125 11.29 -4.31 1.64
N MET A 126 10.37 -3.66 2.35
CA MET A 126 10.10 -2.23 2.21
C MET A 126 10.24 -1.57 3.57
N THR A 127 11.08 -0.52 3.63
CA THR A 127 11.21 0.36 4.81
C THR A 127 10.75 1.76 4.45
N ASN A 128 9.63 2.22 4.99
CA ASN A 128 9.18 3.61 4.85
C ASN A 128 9.44 4.36 6.15
N ALA A 129 10.31 5.35 6.12
CA ALA A 129 10.85 5.94 7.34
C ALA A 129 11.47 7.32 7.10
N THR A 130 11.75 8.03 8.19
CA THR A 130 12.45 9.31 8.15
C THR A 130 13.96 9.08 8.19
N VAL A 131 14.70 9.73 7.30
CA VAL A 131 16.17 9.73 7.32
C VAL A 131 16.67 10.45 8.56
N ALA A 132 17.40 9.74 9.41
CA ALA A 132 18.02 10.28 10.62
C ALA A 132 19.48 10.69 10.38
N GLN A 133 20.17 10.01 9.48
CA GLN A 133 21.57 10.31 9.16
C GLN A 133 21.94 9.79 7.78
N THR A 134 22.85 10.48 7.10
CA THR A 134 23.51 9.99 5.88
C THR A 134 25.03 10.03 6.05
N VAL A 135 25.71 8.97 5.63
CA VAL A 135 27.17 8.85 5.68
C VAL A 135 27.66 8.27 4.37
N LYS A 136 28.64 8.91 3.73
CA LYS A 136 29.29 8.35 2.53
C LYS A 136 30.15 7.15 2.95
N GLY A 137 29.93 5.99 2.33
CA GLY A 137 30.71 4.78 2.53
C GLY A 137 31.49 4.36 1.28
N THR A 138 32.23 3.26 1.41
CA THR A 138 32.99 2.63 0.32
C THR A 138 32.08 1.96 -0.70
N ASP A 139 30.99 1.35 -0.24
CA ASP A 139 30.06 0.54 -1.06
C ASP A 139 28.80 1.30 -1.48
N GLY A 140 28.76 2.61 -1.22
CA GLY A 140 27.60 3.47 -1.45
C GLY A 140 27.31 4.39 -0.27
N GLN A 141 26.12 4.98 -0.26
CA GLN A 141 25.67 5.85 0.84
C GLN A 141 25.03 5.00 1.94
N ASN A 142 25.54 5.12 3.16
CA ASN A 142 24.93 4.54 4.35
C ASN A 142 23.88 5.52 4.88
N ILE A 143 22.65 5.03 5.07
CA ILE A 143 21.51 5.81 5.54
C ILE A 143 20.94 5.13 6.77
N LEU A 144 20.86 5.87 7.87
CA LEU A 144 20.08 5.45 9.03
C LEU A 144 18.67 6.03 8.87
N VAL A 145 17.67 5.16 8.88
CA VAL A 145 16.26 5.56 8.86
C VAL A 145 15.57 5.15 10.15
N LYS A 146 14.66 6.00 10.63
CA LYS A 146 13.86 5.79 11.85
C LYS A 146 12.37 5.88 11.54
N TYR A 147 11.62 4.98 12.15
CA TYR A 147 10.16 4.94 12.15
C TYR A 147 9.69 4.66 13.58
N LYS A 148 8.39 4.80 13.85
CA LYS A 148 7.84 4.73 15.22
C LYS A 148 8.35 3.53 16.05
N ASP A 149 8.42 2.36 15.42
CA ASP A 149 8.69 1.09 16.10
C ASP A 149 10.11 0.56 15.85
N GLY A 150 11.02 1.38 15.31
CA GLY A 150 12.41 0.96 15.12
C GLY A 150 13.22 1.77 14.12
N GLU A 151 14.35 1.20 13.74
CA GLU A 151 15.28 1.80 12.79
C GLU A 151 15.89 0.75 11.87
N LYS A 152 16.40 1.20 10.72
CA LYS A 152 17.17 0.37 9.80
C LYS A 152 18.40 1.12 9.30
N LYS A 153 19.52 0.40 9.25
CA LYS A 153 20.69 0.81 8.48
C LYS A 153 20.54 0.31 7.06
N VAL A 154 20.65 1.23 6.11
CA VAL A 154 20.48 0.98 4.69
C VAL A 154 21.79 1.31 3.99
N VAL A 155 22.29 0.41 3.15
CA VAL A 155 23.37 0.70 2.20
C VAL A 155 22.73 0.97 0.85
N VAL A 156 22.99 2.12 0.25
CA VAL A 156 22.51 2.50 -1.08
C VAL A 156 23.67 2.49 -2.07
N PRO A 157 23.82 1.40 -2.86
CA PRO A 157 24.79 1.35 -3.96
C PRO A 157 24.64 2.52 -4.95
N PRO A 158 25.71 2.92 -5.64
CA PRO A 158 25.68 4.04 -6.60
C PRO A 158 24.64 3.88 -7.73
N ASP A 159 24.39 2.66 -8.19
CA ASP A 159 23.48 2.37 -9.29
C ASP A 159 22.02 2.16 -8.84
N THR A 160 21.72 2.39 -7.56
CA THR A 160 20.35 2.22 -7.05
C THR A 160 19.42 3.26 -7.68
N PRO A 161 18.34 2.85 -8.36
CA PRO A 161 17.37 3.79 -8.91
C PRO A 161 16.72 4.59 -7.78
N VAL A 162 16.74 5.92 -7.94
CA VAL A 162 16.07 6.87 -7.04
C VAL A 162 14.95 7.57 -7.81
N VAL A 163 13.75 7.56 -7.25
CA VAL A 163 12.58 8.20 -7.85
C VAL A 163 11.84 9.07 -6.83
N THR A 164 10.94 9.93 -7.31
CA THR A 164 9.96 10.62 -6.48
C THR A 164 8.60 10.64 -7.17
N PHE A 165 7.57 11.07 -6.45
CA PHE A 165 6.19 11.16 -6.93
C PHE A 165 5.82 12.62 -7.16
N ILE A 166 5.27 12.93 -8.33
CA ILE A 166 4.69 14.24 -8.63
C ILE A 166 3.19 14.04 -8.81
N ALA A 167 2.38 14.79 -8.07
CA ALA A 167 0.93 14.80 -8.30
C ALA A 167 0.67 15.21 -9.76
N SER A 168 -0.12 14.41 -10.46
CA SER A 168 -0.37 14.57 -11.90
C SER A 168 -1.83 14.30 -12.22
N ASP A 169 -2.19 14.49 -13.48
CA ASP A 169 -3.53 14.19 -13.99
C ASP A 169 -3.55 12.89 -14.83
N LYS A 170 -4.73 12.56 -15.34
CA LYS A 170 -4.98 11.32 -16.11
C LYS A 170 -4.19 11.26 -17.43
N SER A 171 -3.56 12.33 -17.89
CA SER A 171 -2.70 12.32 -19.09
C SER A 171 -1.48 11.40 -18.98
N GLU A 172 -1.05 11.07 -17.75
CA GLU A 172 -0.01 10.06 -17.52
C GLU A 172 -0.47 8.65 -17.89
N ILE A 173 -1.77 8.39 -17.76
CA ILE A 173 -2.37 7.08 -17.93
C ILE A 173 -2.65 6.85 -19.41
N LYS A 174 -1.66 6.28 -20.10
CA LYS A 174 -1.70 6.01 -21.53
C LYS A 174 -1.12 4.64 -21.86
N PRO A 175 -1.58 3.99 -22.96
CA PRO A 175 -1.00 2.75 -23.42
C PRO A 175 0.53 2.82 -23.54
N GLY A 176 1.20 1.74 -23.15
CA GLY A 176 2.66 1.62 -23.11
C GLY A 176 3.32 2.16 -21.84
N ALA A 177 2.65 2.99 -21.05
CA ALA A 177 3.22 3.48 -19.80
C ALA A 177 3.27 2.37 -18.75
N LYS A 178 4.33 2.37 -17.93
CA LYS A 178 4.51 1.39 -16.85
C LYS A 178 3.97 1.96 -15.55
N LEU A 179 3.34 1.14 -14.72
CA LEU A 179 2.70 1.61 -13.49
C LEU A 179 2.95 0.70 -12.30
N ILE A 180 2.66 1.26 -11.13
CA ILE A 180 2.38 0.52 -9.91
C ILE A 180 1.12 1.06 -9.22
N ILE A 181 0.23 0.13 -8.86
CA ILE A 181 -0.89 0.36 -7.95
C ILE A 181 -0.55 -0.36 -6.65
N PHE A 182 -0.38 0.40 -5.56
CA PHE A 182 0.07 -0.16 -4.27
C PHE A 182 -0.99 -1.00 -3.56
N GLY A 183 -2.27 -0.73 -3.82
CA GLY A 183 -3.40 -1.42 -3.19
C GLY A 183 -4.70 -1.21 -3.98
N ALA A 184 -4.91 -1.99 -5.03
CA ALA A 184 -6.21 -2.11 -5.66
C ALA A 184 -7.13 -2.94 -4.74
N ALA A 185 -8.31 -2.44 -4.44
CA ALA A 185 -9.31 -3.18 -3.69
C ALA A 185 -9.92 -4.27 -4.57
N LYS A 186 -9.84 -5.53 -4.13
CA LYS A 186 -10.57 -6.63 -4.76
C LYS A 186 -11.98 -6.70 -4.16
N LYS A 187 -12.98 -6.40 -4.97
CA LYS A 187 -14.40 -6.44 -4.61
C LYS A 187 -14.92 -7.87 -4.53
N ASP A 188 -16.10 -8.05 -3.96
CA ASP A 188 -16.74 -9.36 -3.76
C ASP A 188 -17.05 -10.08 -5.08
N ASP A 189 -17.32 -9.33 -6.14
CA ASP A 189 -17.51 -9.84 -7.50
C ASP A 189 -16.17 -10.18 -8.21
N GLY A 190 -15.04 -10.03 -7.51
CA GLY A 190 -13.70 -10.27 -8.03
C GLY A 190 -13.11 -9.11 -8.83
N SER A 191 -13.87 -8.04 -9.09
CA SER A 191 -13.37 -6.85 -9.79
C SER A 191 -12.33 -6.11 -8.96
N LEU A 192 -11.42 -5.42 -9.64
CA LEU A 192 -10.36 -4.62 -9.03
C LEU A 192 -10.69 -3.15 -9.18
N GLU A 193 -10.58 -2.41 -8.08
CA GLU A 193 -10.77 -0.96 -8.06
C GLU A 193 -9.55 -0.25 -7.46
N ALA A 194 -9.10 0.84 -8.07
CA ALA A 194 -7.99 1.65 -7.59
C ALA A 194 -8.39 3.12 -7.43
N ASN A 195 -8.11 3.68 -6.26
CA ASN A 195 -8.24 5.12 -5.98
C ASN A 195 -6.92 5.88 -6.16
N ARG A 196 -5.81 5.17 -6.39
CA ARG A 196 -4.49 5.75 -6.66
C ARG A 196 -3.75 4.95 -7.71
N VAL A 197 -3.17 5.64 -8.69
CA VAL A 197 -2.31 5.05 -9.73
C VAL A 197 -1.00 5.82 -9.78
N ASN A 198 0.13 5.12 -9.77
CA ASN A 198 1.45 5.74 -9.92
C ASN A 198 2.04 5.27 -11.25
N VAL A 199 2.28 6.20 -12.17
CA VAL A 199 2.70 5.92 -13.54
C VAL A 199 4.11 6.43 -13.76
N GLY A 200 4.99 5.60 -14.30
CA GLY A 200 6.32 6.01 -14.71
C GLY A 200 6.29 6.97 -15.88
N ARG A 201 6.76 8.19 -15.65
CA ARG A 201 6.89 9.22 -16.68
C ARG A 201 8.20 9.01 -17.46
N ASP A 202 8.22 9.40 -18.73
CA ASP A 202 9.43 9.37 -19.59
C ASP A 202 10.12 7.99 -19.63
N GLY A 203 9.32 6.92 -19.67
CA GLY A 203 9.81 5.54 -19.77
C GLY A 203 10.33 4.96 -18.45
N VAL A 204 10.18 5.67 -17.33
CA VAL A 204 10.50 5.11 -16.01
C VAL A 204 9.67 3.86 -15.76
N THR A 205 10.34 2.79 -15.33
CA THR A 205 9.65 1.67 -14.69
C THR A 205 9.65 1.95 -13.19
N PRO A 206 8.50 2.09 -12.51
CA PRO A 206 8.47 2.22 -11.06
C PRO A 206 9.31 1.10 -10.41
N PRO A 207 10.41 1.44 -9.70
CA PRO A 207 11.44 0.46 -9.33
C PRO A 207 11.10 -0.30 -8.03
N MET A 208 10.09 0.18 -7.29
CA MET A 208 9.59 -0.43 -6.08
C MET A 208 8.60 -1.55 -6.37
#